data_AF-A0A8J4F412-F1
#
_entry.id   AF-A0A8J4F412-F1
#
_cell.length_a   1.000
_cell.length_b   1.000
_cell.length_c   1.000
_cell.angle_alpha   90.00
_cell.angle_beta   90.00
_cell.angle_gamma   90.00
#
_symmetry.space_group_name_H-M   'P 1'
#
loop_
_entity.id
_entity.type
_entity.pdbx_description
1 polymer ?
#
loop_
_entity_poly.entity_id
_entity_poly.type
_entity_poly.pdbx_seq_one_letter_code
_entity_poly.pdbx_strand_id
1 'polypeptide(L)'
;ASGVELLAVQLPGRGSRSREPFLPSAQAAAKEILPVVTPLLQSGVPYAVLSHSLGVWISFELLRAVRHVGLPLPRAWCLSAMPYPDVPYCRRPWRQQRTLGAADFQEEVRGWGVNDVVFSSDMWPLYEPILRADFTVFDEYELQPDEPYKYDVLADEDVNEPPPMEPFGFPIAAFWGTQDRRIKRELVAPWARYTRGSFQLIEINGNHLWPINHHGAKAMWLSRVVEVLKRAVN
;
A
#
# COMPACT_ATOMS: atom_id res chain seq x y z
N ALA A 1 -12.03 -13.74 14.25
CA ALA A 1 -13.36 -13.14 14.40
C ALA A 1 -14.35 -14.08 13.74
N SER A 2 -15.36 -14.59 14.46
CA SER A 2 -16.46 -15.32 13.81
C SER A 2 -17.25 -14.34 12.93
N GLY A 3 -17.57 -14.73 11.69
CA GLY A 3 -18.36 -13.89 10.78
C GLY A 3 -17.57 -12.90 9.91
N VAL A 4 -16.25 -13.10 9.74
CA VAL A 4 -15.44 -12.35 8.75
C VAL A 4 -14.73 -13.35 7.84
N GLU A 5 -14.83 -13.12 6.53
CA GLU A 5 -14.06 -13.84 5.53
C GLU A 5 -12.84 -13.01 5.12
N LEU A 6 -11.67 -13.65 5.03
CA LEU A 6 -10.43 -13.00 4.58
C LEU A 6 -10.19 -13.33 3.11
N LEU A 7 -10.13 -12.28 2.28
CA LEU A 7 -9.80 -12.39 0.87
C LEU A 7 -8.40 -11.82 0.62
N ALA A 8 -7.44 -12.71 0.38
CA ALA A 8 -6.05 -12.32 0.11
C ALA A 8 -5.81 -12.19 -1.40
N VAL A 9 -5.37 -11.00 -1.83
CA VAL A 9 -5.01 -10.75 -3.23
C VAL A 9 -3.66 -11.40 -3.55
N GLN A 10 -3.60 -12.19 -4.64
CA GLN A 10 -2.35 -12.72 -5.18
C GLN A 10 -2.03 -12.09 -6.53
N LEU A 11 -0.99 -11.25 -6.54
CA LEU A 11 -0.48 -10.61 -7.77
C LEU A 11 0.19 -11.63 -8.70
N PRO A 12 0.29 -11.33 -10.01
CA PRO A 12 1.09 -12.10 -10.97
C PRO A 12 2.58 -12.25 -10.57
N GLY A 13 3.25 -13.25 -11.14
CA GLY A 13 4.68 -13.50 -11.00
C GLY A 13 5.11 -14.15 -9.69
N ARG A 14 4.16 -14.64 -8.88
CA ARG A 14 4.42 -15.30 -7.60
C ARG A 14 3.40 -16.39 -7.27
N GLY A 15 3.79 -17.32 -6.41
CA GLY A 15 2.93 -18.42 -5.96
C GLY A 15 2.37 -19.22 -7.15
N SER A 16 1.07 -19.49 -7.12
CA SER A 16 0.38 -20.20 -8.21
C SER A 16 0.31 -19.41 -9.52
N ARG A 17 0.60 -18.10 -9.51
CA ARG A 17 0.65 -17.21 -10.69
C ARG A 17 2.10 -16.90 -11.13
N SER A 18 3.07 -17.73 -10.74
CA SER A 18 4.51 -17.52 -11.01
C SER A 18 4.89 -17.46 -12.49
N ARG A 19 4.06 -18.01 -13.39
CA ARG A 19 4.30 -17.97 -14.84
C ARG A 19 3.72 -16.73 -15.53
N GLU A 20 2.95 -15.93 -14.81
CA GLU A 20 2.35 -14.71 -15.35
C GLU A 20 3.34 -13.53 -15.21
N PRO A 21 3.35 -12.59 -16.16
CA PRO A 21 4.26 -11.45 -16.13
C PRO A 21 3.96 -10.54 -14.93
N PHE A 22 5.00 -9.91 -14.37
CA PHE A 22 4.84 -8.91 -13.32
C PHE A 22 4.08 -7.69 -13.83
N LEU A 23 3.34 -7.05 -12.93
CA LEU A 23 2.63 -5.81 -13.23
C LEU A 23 3.57 -4.60 -13.06
N PRO A 24 3.54 -3.64 -13.98
CA PRO A 24 4.51 -2.55 -14.00
C PRO A 24 4.20 -1.42 -13.02
N SER A 25 2.98 -1.34 -12.48
CA SER A 25 2.57 -0.23 -11.61
C SER A 25 1.44 -0.60 -10.66
N ALA A 26 1.23 0.25 -9.64
CA ALA A 26 0.13 0.10 -8.69
C ALA A 26 -1.24 0.28 -9.39
N GLN A 27 -1.30 1.16 -10.38
CA GLN A 27 -2.46 1.38 -11.24
C GLN A 27 -2.77 0.15 -12.11
N ALA A 28 -1.74 -0.51 -12.65
CA ALA A 28 -1.93 -1.75 -13.39
C ALA A 28 -2.47 -2.87 -12.48
N ALA A 29 -1.96 -2.98 -11.25
CA ALA A 29 -2.50 -3.89 -10.24
C ALA A 29 -3.96 -3.57 -9.88
N ALA A 30 -4.29 -2.31 -9.61
CA ALA A 30 -5.67 -1.90 -9.36
C ALA A 30 -6.60 -2.26 -10.53
N LYS A 31 -6.17 -2.03 -11.77
CA LYS A 31 -6.93 -2.36 -12.98
C LYS A 31 -7.21 -3.86 -13.12
N GLU A 32 -6.26 -4.73 -12.78
CA GLU A 32 -6.48 -6.19 -12.78
C GLU A 32 -7.34 -6.66 -11.61
N ILE A 33 -7.18 -6.07 -10.42
CA ILE A 33 -7.91 -6.48 -9.22
C ILE A 33 -9.40 -6.08 -9.32
N LEU A 34 -9.69 -4.89 -9.86
CA LEU A 34 -11.04 -4.33 -9.94
C LEU A 34 -12.09 -5.33 -10.48
N PRO A 35 -11.95 -5.90 -11.69
CA PRO A 35 -12.96 -6.83 -12.23
C PRO A 35 -13.11 -8.11 -11.38
N VAL A 36 -12.04 -8.55 -10.70
CA VAL A 36 -12.08 -9.73 -9.82
C VAL A 36 -12.89 -9.45 -8.56
N VAL A 37 -12.76 -8.26 -7.98
CA VAL A 37 -13.48 -7.90 -6.74
C VAL A 37 -14.88 -7.35 -7.00
N THR A 38 -15.18 -6.82 -8.18
CA THR A 38 -16.48 -6.21 -8.51
C THR A 38 -17.70 -7.04 -8.09
N PRO A 39 -17.81 -8.36 -8.42
CA PRO A 39 -18.96 -9.15 -8.01
C PRO A 39 -19.11 -9.25 -6.48
N LEU A 40 -17.98 -9.27 -5.76
CA LEU A 40 -17.95 -9.32 -4.31
C LEU A 40 -18.40 -7.98 -3.71
N LEU A 41 -17.97 -6.85 -4.29
CA LEU A 41 -18.37 -5.51 -3.85
C LEU A 41 -19.87 -5.25 -4.11
N GLN A 42 -20.43 -5.83 -5.17
CA GLN A 42 -21.85 -5.72 -5.52
C GLN A 42 -22.77 -6.64 -4.69
N SER A 43 -22.21 -7.60 -3.95
CA SER A 43 -23.00 -8.54 -3.15
C SER A 43 -23.80 -7.87 -2.00
N GLY A 44 -23.47 -6.62 -1.66
CA GLY A 44 -24.04 -5.90 -0.52
C GLY A 44 -23.40 -6.26 0.83
N VAL A 45 -22.48 -7.22 0.86
CA VAL A 45 -21.71 -7.55 2.07
C VAL A 45 -20.73 -6.42 2.37
N PRO A 46 -20.77 -5.79 3.56
CA PRO A 46 -19.81 -4.77 3.93
C PRO A 46 -18.39 -5.34 3.96
N TYR A 47 -17.43 -4.58 3.43
CA TYR A 47 -16.02 -4.97 3.41
C TYR A 47 -15.15 -3.88 4.01
N ALA A 48 -13.92 -4.27 4.31
CA ALA A 48 -12.86 -3.36 4.69
C ALA A 48 -11.57 -3.78 4.02
N VAL A 49 -10.65 -2.84 3.90
CA VAL A 49 -9.35 -3.07 3.28
C VAL A 49 -8.28 -3.13 4.35
N LEU A 50 -7.42 -4.14 4.28
CA LEU A 50 -6.20 -4.25 5.06
C LEU A 50 -5.02 -4.30 4.10
N SER A 51 -4.08 -3.36 4.21
CA SER A 51 -2.91 -3.32 3.35
C SER A 51 -1.63 -2.94 4.09
N HIS A 52 -0.51 -3.39 3.54
CA HIS A 52 0.82 -3.23 4.11
C HIS A 52 1.85 -2.98 3.01
N SER A 53 2.80 -2.08 3.28
CA SER A 53 3.89 -1.72 2.36
C SER A 53 3.35 -1.38 0.97
N LEU A 54 3.91 -1.96 -0.10
CA LEU A 54 3.44 -1.77 -1.48
C LEU A 54 1.93 -1.97 -1.66
N GLY A 55 1.33 -2.89 -0.91
CA GLY A 55 -0.11 -3.14 -0.95
C GLY A 55 -0.94 -1.91 -0.60
N VAL A 56 -0.39 -0.93 0.12
CA VAL A 56 -1.06 0.34 0.43
C VAL A 56 -1.30 1.16 -0.82
N TRP A 57 -0.28 1.40 -1.65
CA TRP A 57 -0.45 2.12 -2.92
C TRP A 57 -1.33 1.37 -3.91
N ILE A 58 -1.22 0.03 -3.98
CA ILE A 58 -2.13 -0.79 -4.80
C ILE A 58 -3.57 -0.64 -4.32
N SER A 59 -3.81 -0.73 -3.02
CA SER A 59 -5.16 -0.57 -2.46
C SER A 59 -5.70 0.86 -2.62
N PHE A 60 -4.82 1.86 -2.57
CA PHE A 60 -5.19 3.25 -2.82
C PHE A 60 -5.70 3.44 -4.25
N GLU A 61 -4.95 2.98 -5.24
CA GLU A 61 -5.37 3.03 -6.65
C GLU A 61 -6.63 2.19 -6.91
N LEU A 62 -6.76 1.03 -6.26
CA LEU A 62 -7.97 0.23 -6.34
C LEU A 62 -9.18 0.98 -5.78
N LEU A 63 -9.05 1.64 -4.62
CA LEU A 63 -10.15 2.39 -4.00
C LEU A 63 -10.54 3.62 -4.82
N ARG A 64 -9.57 4.27 -5.47
CA ARG A 64 -9.84 5.32 -6.48
C ARG A 64 -10.62 4.76 -7.66
N ALA A 65 -10.19 3.61 -8.20
CA ALA A 65 -10.88 2.97 -9.31
C ALA A 65 -12.30 2.53 -8.94
N VAL A 66 -12.49 1.93 -7.76
CA VAL A 66 -13.82 1.56 -7.19
C VAL A 66 -14.72 2.78 -7.09
N ARG A 67 -14.23 3.90 -6.56
CA ARG A 67 -14.98 5.18 -6.50
C ARG A 67 -15.37 5.65 -7.90
N HIS A 68 -14.42 5.66 -8.83
CA HIS A 68 -14.61 6.16 -10.19
C HIS A 68 -15.70 5.40 -10.94
N VAL A 69 -15.78 4.07 -10.77
CA VAL A 69 -16.82 3.23 -11.39
C VAL A 69 -18.11 3.14 -10.57
N GLY A 70 -18.24 3.90 -9.48
CA GLY A 70 -19.45 3.96 -8.66
C GLY A 70 -19.75 2.70 -7.85
N LEU A 71 -18.74 1.87 -7.56
CA LEU A 71 -18.90 0.68 -6.72
C LEU A 71 -18.91 1.04 -5.23
N PRO A 72 -19.52 0.20 -4.37
CA PRO A 72 -19.52 0.43 -2.92
C PRO A 72 -18.10 0.57 -2.36
N LEU A 73 -17.88 1.64 -1.58
CA LEU A 73 -16.63 1.90 -0.87
C LEU A 73 -16.55 1.10 0.45
N PRO A 74 -15.34 0.85 1.00
CA PRO A 74 -15.18 0.07 2.22
C PRO A 74 -15.74 0.80 3.43
N ARG A 75 -16.06 0.04 4.47
CA ARG A 75 -16.42 0.59 5.79
C ARG A 75 -15.23 1.18 6.53
N ALA A 76 -14.03 0.65 6.29
CA ALA A 76 -12.79 1.18 6.84
C ALA A 76 -11.59 0.72 6.01
N TRP A 77 -10.50 1.47 6.10
CA TRP A 77 -9.21 1.08 5.54
C TRP A 77 -8.12 1.10 6.61
N CYS A 78 -7.51 -0.06 6.84
CA CYS A 78 -6.35 -0.23 7.68
C CYS A 78 -5.10 -0.32 6.79
N LEU A 79 -4.27 0.72 6.78
CA LEU A 79 -3.05 0.78 5.98
C LEU A 79 -1.81 0.79 6.87
N SER A 80 -0.69 0.28 6.38
CA SER A 80 0.52 0.19 7.21
C SER A 80 1.81 0.29 6.43
N ALA A 81 2.81 0.96 7.02
CA ALA A 81 4.20 1.00 6.54
C ALA A 81 4.36 1.45 5.08
N MET A 82 3.62 2.45 4.61
CA MET A 82 3.86 3.04 3.29
C MET A 82 3.67 4.56 3.32
N PRO A 83 4.51 5.34 2.63
CA PRO A 83 4.32 6.77 2.53
C PRO A 83 2.97 7.13 1.90
N TYR A 84 2.51 8.35 2.17
CA TYR A 84 1.40 8.95 1.43
C TYR A 84 1.72 9.02 -0.08
N PRO A 85 0.71 8.94 -0.97
CA PRO A 85 0.92 8.67 -2.39
C PRO A 85 1.57 9.84 -3.15
N ASP A 86 1.37 11.08 -2.71
CA ASP A 86 2.03 12.26 -3.30
C ASP A 86 3.35 12.65 -2.60
N VAL A 87 4.02 11.72 -1.92
CA VAL A 87 5.33 11.97 -1.32
C VAL A 87 6.34 12.44 -2.38
N PRO A 88 7.00 13.60 -2.20
CA PRO A 88 8.01 14.07 -3.13
C PRO A 88 9.13 13.04 -3.31
N TYR A 89 9.62 12.86 -4.54
CA TYR A 89 10.66 11.89 -4.85
C TYR A 89 11.91 12.03 -3.96
N CYS A 90 12.34 13.26 -3.66
CA CYS A 90 13.48 13.53 -2.80
C CYS A 90 13.30 13.11 -1.33
N ARG A 91 12.05 12.84 -0.90
CA ARG A 91 11.72 12.39 0.46
C ARG A 91 11.45 10.90 0.55
N ARG A 92 11.53 10.16 -0.57
CA ARG A 92 11.36 8.70 -0.58
C ARG A 92 12.56 8.04 0.13
N PRO A 93 12.37 7.25 1.20
CA PRO A 93 13.44 6.71 2.02
C PRO A 93 14.14 5.48 1.44
N TRP A 94 14.28 5.39 0.11
CA TRP A 94 14.87 4.24 -0.57
C TRP A 94 15.69 4.66 -1.79
N ARG A 95 16.55 3.73 -2.23
CA ARG A 95 17.32 3.87 -3.46
C ARG A 95 16.56 3.24 -4.63
N GLN A 96 16.58 3.87 -5.80
CA GLN A 96 15.90 3.33 -6.99
C GLN A 96 16.58 2.04 -7.45
N GLN A 97 15.84 0.93 -7.53
CA GLN A 97 16.38 -0.39 -7.83
C GLN A 97 17.10 -0.45 -9.16
N ARG A 98 16.62 0.30 -10.17
CA ARG A 98 17.18 0.32 -11.53
C ARG A 98 18.60 0.89 -11.59
N THR A 99 19.01 1.65 -10.57
CA THR A 99 20.36 2.22 -10.47
C THR A 99 21.30 1.34 -9.65
N LEU A 100 20.81 0.23 -9.08
CA LEU A 100 21.56 -0.62 -8.16
C LEU A 100 22.05 -1.89 -8.86
N GLY A 101 23.36 -2.15 -8.72
CA GLY A 101 23.93 -3.47 -8.97
C GLY A 101 23.40 -4.52 -8.00
N ALA A 102 23.73 -5.80 -8.23
CA ALA A 102 23.20 -6.90 -7.42
C ALA A 102 23.48 -6.76 -5.92
N ALA A 103 24.72 -6.44 -5.54
CA ALA A 103 25.11 -6.31 -4.13
C ALA A 103 24.39 -5.14 -3.43
N ASP A 104 24.34 -3.98 -4.08
CA ASP A 104 23.65 -2.80 -3.52
C ASP A 104 22.13 -3.03 -3.44
N PHE A 105 21.55 -3.75 -4.40
CA PHE A 105 20.14 -4.10 -4.35
C PHE A 105 19.85 -5.05 -3.19
N GLN A 106 20.70 -6.05 -2.94
CA GLN A 106 20.56 -6.91 -1.76
C GLN A 106 20.64 -6.11 -0.45
N GLU A 107 21.58 -5.19 -0.34
CA GLU A 107 21.68 -4.30 0.83
C GLU A 107 20.42 -3.42 0.98
N GLU A 108 19.93 -2.86 -0.13
CA GLU A 108 18.69 -2.07 -0.13
C GLU A 108 17.52 -2.90 0.43
N VAL A 109 17.33 -4.12 -0.08
CA VAL A 109 16.31 -5.08 0.35
C VAL A 109 16.48 -5.47 1.83
N ARG A 110 17.71 -5.67 2.34
CA ARG A 110 17.95 -5.90 3.79
C ARG A 110 17.46 -4.73 4.63
N GLY A 111 17.58 -3.50 4.12
CA GLY A 111 17.06 -2.30 4.77
C GLY A 111 15.55 -2.32 5.03
N TRP A 112 14.80 -3.12 4.27
CA TRP A 112 13.35 -3.34 4.47
C TRP A 112 13.03 -4.48 5.44
N GLY A 113 14.03 -5.08 6.09
CA GLY A 113 13.83 -6.11 7.11
C GLY A 113 13.60 -7.52 6.56
N VAL A 114 13.87 -7.74 5.27
CA VAL A 114 13.85 -9.07 4.65
C VAL A 114 14.89 -9.96 5.34
N ASN A 115 14.50 -11.19 5.66
CA ASN A 115 15.32 -12.14 6.41
C ASN A 115 16.55 -12.57 5.59
N ASP A 116 17.71 -12.73 6.25
CA ASP A 116 18.97 -13.11 5.61
C ASP A 116 18.91 -14.44 4.82
N VAL A 117 17.98 -15.35 5.15
CA VAL A 117 17.76 -16.60 4.42
C VAL A 117 17.43 -16.38 2.93
N VAL A 118 16.77 -15.26 2.60
CA VAL A 118 16.41 -14.89 1.22
C VAL A 118 17.65 -14.60 0.37
N PHE A 119 18.76 -14.20 1.00
CA PHE A 119 19.99 -13.81 0.31
C PHE A 119 20.98 -14.97 0.14
N SER A 120 20.58 -16.19 0.51
CA SER A 120 21.38 -17.39 0.23
C SER A 120 21.44 -17.64 -1.29
N SER A 121 22.49 -18.34 -1.73
CA SER A 121 22.73 -18.66 -3.16
C SER A 121 21.54 -19.35 -3.82
N ASP A 122 20.80 -20.14 -3.05
CA ASP A 122 19.73 -20.99 -3.56
C ASP A 122 18.38 -20.24 -3.58
N MET A 123 18.20 -19.29 -2.66
CA MET A 123 16.95 -18.53 -2.54
C MET A 123 16.98 -17.26 -3.38
N TRP A 124 18.09 -16.51 -3.38
CA TRP A 124 18.16 -15.20 -4.02
C TRP A 124 17.74 -15.21 -5.50
N PRO A 125 18.14 -16.17 -6.35
CA PRO A 125 17.70 -16.23 -7.75
C PRO A 125 16.18 -16.35 -7.93
N LEU A 126 15.48 -16.90 -6.93
CA LEU A 126 14.01 -17.03 -6.96
C LEU A 126 13.31 -15.73 -6.53
N TYR A 127 13.90 -14.98 -5.60
CA TYR A 127 13.31 -13.76 -5.05
C TYR A 127 13.71 -12.50 -5.80
N GLU A 128 14.92 -12.42 -6.36
CA GLU A 128 15.42 -11.22 -7.01
C GLU A 128 14.48 -10.70 -8.10
N PRO A 129 13.97 -11.52 -9.04
CA PRO A 129 13.06 -11.02 -10.07
C PRO A 129 11.77 -10.43 -9.49
N ILE A 130 11.23 -11.06 -8.45
CA ILE A 130 10.00 -10.62 -7.77
C ILE A 130 10.24 -9.29 -7.05
N LEU A 131 11.34 -9.20 -6.30
CA LEU A 131 11.70 -8.01 -5.55
C LEU A 131 12.02 -6.84 -6.48
N ARG A 132 12.75 -7.05 -7.58
CA ARG A 132 13.01 -5.99 -8.55
C ARG A 132 11.73 -5.48 -9.20
N ALA A 133 10.82 -6.37 -9.55
CA ALA A 133 9.52 -5.98 -10.10
C ALA A 133 8.72 -5.15 -9.07
N ASP A 134 8.60 -5.63 -7.84
CA ASP A 134 7.85 -4.93 -6.78
C ASP A 134 8.49 -3.57 -6.41
N PHE A 135 9.81 -3.47 -6.39
CA PHE A 135 10.51 -2.20 -6.15
C PHE A 135 10.30 -1.22 -7.30
N THR A 136 10.28 -1.70 -8.55
CA THR A 136 9.97 -0.85 -9.71
C THR A 136 8.62 -0.17 -9.55
N VAL A 137 7.62 -0.91 -9.04
CA VAL A 137 6.27 -0.37 -8.83
C VAL A 137 6.27 0.87 -7.93
N PHE A 138 7.03 0.89 -6.83
CA PHE A 138 7.06 2.07 -5.94
C PHE A 138 8.20 3.06 -6.24
N ASP A 139 9.23 2.66 -6.97
CA ASP A 139 10.22 3.60 -7.53
C ASP A 139 9.56 4.56 -8.52
N GLU A 140 8.75 4.00 -9.41
CA GLU A 140 8.15 4.69 -10.54
C GLU A 140 6.70 5.13 -10.29
N TYR A 141 6.19 4.90 -9.07
CA TYR A 141 4.86 5.35 -8.71
C TYR A 141 4.76 6.86 -8.81
N GLU A 142 3.82 7.32 -9.63
CA GLU A 142 3.42 8.71 -9.72
C GLU A 142 1.92 8.79 -9.52
N LEU A 143 1.51 9.67 -8.61
CA LEU A 143 0.11 9.93 -8.41
C LEU A 143 -0.42 10.77 -9.57
N GLN A 144 -1.21 10.14 -10.43
CA GLN A 144 -1.92 10.84 -11.49
C GLN A 144 -3.18 11.50 -10.93
N PRO A 145 -3.56 12.72 -11.35
CA PRO A 145 -4.84 13.33 -10.99
C PRO A 145 -6.04 12.43 -11.33
N ASP A 146 -7.14 12.58 -10.58
CA ASP A 146 -8.45 12.03 -10.95
C ASP A 146 -8.98 12.83 -12.15
N GLU A 147 -8.73 12.40 -13.39
CA GLU A 147 -9.07 13.18 -14.60
C GLU A 147 -10.48 12.86 -15.19
N PRO A 148 -11.10 13.76 -16.00
CA PRO A 148 -10.46 14.52 -17.10
C PRO A 148 -10.47 16.05 -16.94
N TYR A 149 -9.35 16.69 -17.32
CA TYR A 149 -9.07 18.14 -17.38
C TYR A 149 -10.23 19.11 -17.09
N LYS A 150 -10.07 19.94 -16.05
CA LYS A 150 -10.45 21.37 -16.06
C LYS A 150 -9.86 22.08 -14.83
N TYR A 151 -8.62 22.50 -14.98
CA TYR A 151 -8.13 23.67 -14.27
C TYR A 151 -7.67 24.68 -15.34
N ASP A 152 -8.62 25.47 -15.84
CA ASP A 152 -8.30 26.82 -16.30
C ASP A 152 -7.92 27.60 -15.05
N VAL A 153 -6.65 27.55 -14.66
CA VAL A 153 -6.10 28.51 -13.72
C VAL A 153 -4.82 29.04 -14.33
N LEU A 154 -4.97 30.18 -14.99
CA LEU A 154 -3.92 31.18 -15.02
C LEU A 154 -3.53 31.47 -13.57
N ALA A 155 -2.46 30.85 -13.04
CA ALA A 155 -1.81 31.29 -11.81
C ALA A 155 -0.47 30.58 -11.60
N ASP A 156 0.60 31.37 -11.76
CA ASP A 156 1.91 31.33 -11.10
C ASP A 156 2.76 30.04 -11.12
N GLU A 157 4.03 30.21 -11.48
CA GLU A 157 5.08 29.20 -11.61
C GLU A 157 5.53 28.53 -10.28
N ASP A 158 4.69 28.56 -9.23
CA ASP A 158 5.08 28.15 -7.87
C ASP A 158 4.13 27.13 -7.22
N VAL A 159 3.56 26.21 -8.00
CA VAL A 159 2.65 25.16 -7.47
C VAL A 159 3.42 23.84 -7.27
N ASN A 160 4.13 23.73 -6.15
CA ASN A 160 4.64 22.45 -5.62
C ASN A 160 3.52 21.57 -5.01
N GLU A 161 2.25 21.94 -5.18
CA GLU A 161 1.12 21.21 -4.60
C GLU A 161 0.52 20.21 -5.61
N PRO A 162 0.41 18.93 -5.24
CA PRO A 162 -0.23 17.93 -6.09
C PRO A 162 -1.72 18.27 -6.29
N PRO A 163 -2.33 17.84 -7.41
CA PRO A 163 -3.71 18.16 -7.73
C PRO A 163 -4.66 17.75 -6.59
N PRO A 164 -5.67 18.57 -6.25
CA PRO A 164 -6.56 18.25 -5.15
C PRO A 164 -7.37 17.00 -5.47
N MET A 165 -7.04 15.89 -4.82
CA MET A 165 -7.88 14.68 -4.83
C MET A 165 -8.98 14.80 -3.80
N GLU A 166 -10.20 14.41 -4.16
CA GLU A 166 -11.28 14.34 -3.19
C GLU A 166 -10.93 13.28 -2.13
N PRO A 167 -10.89 13.61 -0.82
CA PRO A 167 -10.63 12.62 0.22
C PRO A 167 -11.78 11.61 0.31
N PHE A 168 -11.49 10.37 0.72
CA PHE A 168 -12.51 9.34 0.90
C PHE A 168 -13.45 9.67 2.08
N GLY A 169 -14.68 9.14 2.05
CA GLY A 169 -15.64 9.32 3.15
C GLY A 169 -15.47 8.36 4.33
N PHE A 170 -14.74 7.25 4.16
CA PHE A 170 -14.61 6.20 5.17
C PHE A 170 -13.42 6.40 6.12
N PRO A 171 -13.47 5.89 7.36
CA PRO A 171 -12.35 5.92 8.30
C PRO A 171 -11.05 5.27 7.79
N ILE A 172 -9.92 5.88 8.13
CA ILE A 172 -8.57 5.33 7.89
C ILE A 172 -7.85 5.11 9.21
N ALA A 173 -7.36 3.90 9.44
CA ALA A 173 -6.41 3.59 10.50
C ALA A 173 -5.03 3.31 9.87
N ALA A 174 -4.09 4.22 10.10
CA ALA A 174 -2.74 4.15 9.56
C ALA A 174 -1.75 3.67 10.63
N PHE A 175 -0.96 2.65 10.31
CA PHE A 175 0.02 2.04 11.23
C PHE A 175 1.46 2.28 10.75
N TRP A 176 2.36 2.51 11.70
CA TRP A 176 3.79 2.65 11.44
C TRP A 176 4.62 1.90 12.50
N GLY A 177 5.78 1.39 12.11
CA GLY A 177 6.66 0.62 12.98
C GLY A 177 7.73 1.49 13.63
N THR A 178 7.91 1.40 14.96
CA THR A 178 8.97 2.16 15.66
C THR A 178 10.38 1.75 15.25
N GLN A 179 10.54 0.49 14.82
CA GLN A 179 11.82 -0.08 14.37
C GLN A 179 11.90 -0.17 12.84
N ASP A 180 10.90 0.35 12.11
CA ASP A 180 10.95 0.46 10.66
C ASP A 180 12.09 1.42 10.28
N ARG A 181 13.06 0.94 9.51
CA ARG A 181 14.23 1.72 9.10
C ARG A 181 13.93 2.68 7.96
N ARG A 182 12.84 2.46 7.23
CA ARG A 182 12.46 3.18 6.00
C ARG A 182 11.28 4.09 6.27
N ILE A 183 10.15 3.52 6.68
CA ILE A 183 8.89 4.25 6.75
C ILE A 183 8.63 4.76 8.16
N LYS A 184 8.94 6.03 8.37
CA LYS A 184 8.76 6.72 9.65
C LYS A 184 7.39 7.38 9.78
N ARG A 185 7.04 7.78 11.01
CA ARG A 185 5.76 8.40 11.37
C ARG A 185 5.39 9.56 10.45
N GLU A 186 6.35 10.42 10.11
CA GLU A 186 6.19 11.59 9.25
C GLU A 186 5.83 11.28 7.78
N LEU A 187 6.12 10.05 7.34
CA LEU A 187 5.71 9.56 6.02
C LEU A 187 4.32 8.92 6.06
N VAL A 188 3.82 8.54 7.23
CA VAL A 188 2.50 7.91 7.38
C VAL A 188 1.43 8.92 7.83
N ALA A 189 1.78 9.87 8.69
CA ALA A 189 0.86 10.87 9.20
C ALA A 189 0.06 11.64 8.11
N PRO A 190 0.66 12.01 6.95
CA PRO A 190 -0.07 12.74 5.92
C PRO A 190 -1.17 11.95 5.21
N TRP A 191 -1.31 10.63 5.46
CA TRP A 191 -2.48 9.87 5.04
C TRP A 191 -3.80 10.44 5.58
N ALA A 192 -3.76 11.25 6.66
CA ALA A 192 -4.91 11.98 7.18
C ALA A 192 -5.62 12.84 6.12
N ARG A 193 -4.90 13.34 5.11
CA ARG A 193 -5.45 14.17 4.04
C ARG A 193 -6.40 13.41 3.11
N TYR A 194 -6.33 12.08 3.07
CA TYR A 194 -7.09 11.26 2.12
C TYR A 194 -8.38 10.69 2.70
N THR A 195 -8.84 11.19 3.86
CA THR A 195 -10.17 10.89 4.38
C THR A 195 -10.84 12.11 5.03
N ARG A 196 -12.16 12.22 4.86
CA ARG A 196 -13.06 13.08 5.66
C ARG A 196 -13.66 12.33 6.85
N GLY A 197 -13.51 11.00 6.89
CA GLY A 197 -13.86 10.17 8.04
C GLY A 197 -12.85 10.32 9.18
N SER A 198 -12.99 9.48 10.20
CA SER A 198 -12.00 9.49 11.29
C SER A 198 -10.64 8.96 10.81
N PHE A 199 -9.57 9.60 11.30
CA PHE A 199 -8.19 9.18 11.05
C PHE A 199 -7.51 8.79 12.37
N GLN A 200 -6.82 7.65 12.37
CA GLN A 200 -5.98 7.22 13.49
C GLN A 200 -4.57 6.93 13.00
N LEU A 201 -3.57 7.43 13.72
CA LEU A 201 -2.17 7.09 13.49
C LEU A 201 -1.66 6.26 14.67
N ILE A 202 -1.40 4.98 14.42
CA ILE A 202 -1.15 3.98 15.46
C ILE A 202 0.28 3.47 15.34
N GLU A 203 0.99 3.53 16.46
CA GLU A 203 2.33 3.01 16.59
C GLU A 203 2.32 1.50 16.82
N ILE A 204 3.22 0.79 16.15
CA ILE A 204 3.52 -0.62 16.38
C ILE A 204 4.99 -0.77 16.75
N ASN A 205 5.28 -1.46 17.86
CA ASN A 205 6.65 -1.81 18.21
C ASN A 205 7.16 -2.96 17.33
N GLY A 206 7.66 -2.63 16.12
CA GLY A 206 8.13 -3.61 15.15
C GLY A 206 8.88 -2.97 13.97
N ASN A 207 9.63 -3.79 13.23
CA ASN A 207 10.32 -3.41 11.99
C ASN A 207 9.35 -3.43 10.80
N HIS A 208 9.75 -2.97 9.62
CA HIS A 208 8.88 -2.89 8.43
C HIS A 208 8.06 -4.17 8.19
N LEU A 209 8.66 -5.36 8.30
CA LEU A 209 8.00 -6.65 8.10
C LEU A 209 7.39 -7.25 9.39
N TRP A 210 7.01 -6.42 10.37
CA TRP A 210 6.34 -6.87 11.60
C TRP A 210 5.12 -7.79 11.35
N PRO A 211 4.33 -7.64 10.26
CA PRO A 211 3.22 -8.56 9.98
C PRO A 211 3.66 -10.01 9.71
N ILE A 212 4.94 -10.22 9.39
CA ILE A 212 5.50 -11.50 8.99
C ILE A 212 6.44 -12.03 10.07
N ASN A 213 7.39 -11.20 10.55
CA ASN A 213 8.52 -11.66 11.34
C ASN A 213 8.43 -11.36 12.86
N HIS A 214 7.37 -10.68 13.32
CA HIS A 214 7.25 -10.28 14.72
C HIS A 214 5.87 -10.62 15.30
N HIS A 215 5.76 -11.79 15.95
CA HIS A 215 4.47 -12.31 16.47
C HIS A 215 3.71 -11.34 17.38
N GLY A 216 4.38 -10.71 18.36
CA GLY A 216 3.74 -9.76 19.28
C GLY A 216 3.18 -8.51 18.58
N ALA A 217 4.00 -7.87 17.73
CA ALA A 217 3.61 -6.73 16.91
C ALA A 217 2.47 -7.08 15.94
N LYS A 218 2.53 -8.25 15.28
CA LYS A 218 1.45 -8.76 14.43
C LYS A 218 0.15 -8.94 15.19
N ALA A 219 0.19 -9.55 16.37
CA ALA A 219 -0.99 -9.77 17.19
C ALA A 219 -1.63 -8.43 17.62
N MET A 220 -0.80 -7.49 18.10
CA MET A 220 -1.25 -6.13 18.44
C MET A 220 -1.88 -5.43 17.23
N TRP A 221 -1.21 -5.47 16.07
CA TRP A 221 -1.71 -4.89 14.83
C TRP A 221 -3.08 -5.46 14.43
N LEU A 222 -3.22 -6.78 14.39
CA LEU A 222 -4.49 -7.43 14.04
C LEU A 222 -5.60 -7.16 15.08
N SER A 223 -5.27 -7.08 16.36
CA SER A 223 -6.24 -6.67 17.39
C SER A 223 -6.77 -5.26 17.14
N ARG A 224 -5.90 -4.30 16.80
CA ARG A 224 -6.31 -2.94 16.44
C ARG A 224 -7.14 -2.89 15.17
N VAL A 225 -6.76 -3.67 14.15
CA VAL A 225 -7.56 -3.82 12.92
C VAL A 225 -8.97 -4.29 13.28
N VAL A 226 -9.10 -5.35 14.09
CA VAL A 226 -10.42 -5.85 14.52
C VAL A 226 -11.23 -4.79 15.29
N GLU A 227 -10.60 -3.99 16.15
CA GLU A 227 -11.27 -2.88 16.84
C GLU A 227 -11.83 -1.84 15.86
N VAL A 228 -11.05 -1.45 14.84
CA VAL A 228 -11.47 -0.52 13.80
C VAL A 228 -12.64 -1.10 12.99
N LEU A 229 -12.56 -2.37 12.61
CA LEU A 229 -13.62 -3.05 11.85
C LEU A 229 -14.93 -3.13 12.63
N LYS A 230 -14.87 -3.47 13.93
CA LYS A 230 -16.08 -3.52 14.78
C LYS A 230 -16.77 -2.16 14.89
N ARG A 231 -16.01 -1.06 14.93
CA ARG A 231 -16.57 0.30 14.98
C ARG A 231 -17.16 0.77 13.66
N ALA A 232 -16.76 0.18 12.54
CA ALA A 232 -17.22 0.58 11.21
C ALA A 232 -18.48 -0.18 10.73
N VAL A 233 -18.80 -1.30 11.41
CA VAL A 233 -19.97 -2.14 11.13
C VAL A 233 -21.15 -1.81 12.05
N ASN A 234 -20.89 -1.33 13.27
CA ASN A 234 -21.89 -0.81 14.19
C ASN A 234 -22.28 0.63 13.87
#